data_AF-A0A7W7HG59-F1
#
_entry.id   AF-A0A7W7HG59-F1
#
_cell.length_a   1.000
_cell.length_b   1.000
_cell.length_c   1.000
_cell.angle_alpha   90.00
_cell.angle_beta   90.00
_cell.angle_gamma   90.00
#
_symmetry.space_group_name_H-M   'P 1'
#
loop_
_entity.id
_entity.type
_entity.pdbx_description
1 polymer ?
#
loop_
_entity_poly.entity_id
_entity_poly.type
_entity_poly.pdbx_seq_one_letter_code
_entity_poly.pdbx_strand_id
1 'polypeptide(L)'
;MRLLDRLGRLPLVIVAGWIVAAVLAVLVGVVGIGLVGSGLVSRQGAPISEDEVERALDGLGDASPSTSPEPSKGEPSKGEPSATAARGRSFPTRGGTVVADCERIISMSPAQGFAVHDQDDDDGEFRQVRGEVKVEVELTGCDQGTPRLAVSEEAG
;
A
#
# COMPACT_ATOMS: atom_id res chain seq x y z
N MET A 1 28.71 -47.92 -37.35
CA MET A 1 28.80 -46.43 -37.40
C MET A 1 27.51 -45.69 -37.01
N ARG A 2 26.29 -46.28 -37.06
CA ARG A 2 25.03 -45.56 -36.71
C ARG A 2 24.68 -45.49 -35.21
N LEU A 3 25.44 -46.17 -34.33
CA LEU A 3 25.13 -46.25 -32.89
C LEU A 3 25.71 -45.08 -32.09
N LEU A 4 26.92 -44.60 -32.44
CA LEU A 4 27.57 -43.46 -31.76
C LEU A 4 26.86 -42.12 -32.05
N ASP A 5 26.27 -41.96 -33.23
CA ASP A 5 25.46 -40.79 -33.58
C ASP A 5 24.21 -40.63 -32.72
N ARG A 6 23.58 -41.73 -32.28
CA ARG A 6 22.36 -41.65 -31.45
C ARG A 6 22.67 -41.27 -29.99
N LEU A 7 23.78 -41.73 -29.43
CA LEU A 7 24.15 -41.45 -28.03
C LEU A 7 24.58 -39.99 -27.78
N GLY A 8 25.10 -39.27 -28.78
CA GLY A 8 25.41 -37.84 -28.64
C GLY A 8 24.21 -36.92 -28.89
N ARG A 9 23.28 -37.34 -29.76
CA ARG A 9 22.10 -36.54 -30.15
C ARG A 9 21.00 -36.57 -29.10
N LEU A 10 20.76 -37.70 -28.45
CA LEU A 10 19.76 -37.84 -27.39
C LEU A 10 19.98 -36.89 -26.19
N PRO A 11 21.16 -36.86 -25.54
CA PRO A 11 21.41 -35.92 -24.45
C PRO A 11 21.40 -34.48 -24.94
N LEU A 12 21.88 -34.21 -26.17
CA LEU A 12 21.84 -32.87 -26.76
C LEU A 12 20.41 -32.39 -27.04
N VAL A 13 19.51 -33.27 -27.49
CA VAL A 13 18.08 -32.97 -27.68
C VAL A 13 17.37 -32.78 -26.33
N ILE A 14 17.73 -33.56 -25.30
CA ILE A 14 17.19 -33.38 -23.95
C ILE A 14 17.62 -32.03 -23.37
N VAL A 15 18.91 -31.70 -23.48
CA VAL A 15 19.45 -30.42 -23.01
C VAL A 15 18.83 -29.26 -23.79
N ALA A 16 18.75 -29.36 -25.12
CA ALA A 16 18.12 -28.34 -25.95
C ALA A 16 16.63 -28.17 -25.61
N GLY A 17 15.89 -29.27 -25.43
CA GLY A 17 14.49 -29.24 -25.02
C GLY A 17 14.31 -28.60 -23.64
N TRP A 18 15.20 -28.89 -22.69
CA TRP A 18 15.18 -28.30 -21.36
C TRP A 18 15.48 -26.79 -21.40
N ILE A 19 16.46 -26.36 -22.20
CA ILE A 19 16.73 -24.92 -22.42
C ILE A 19 15.49 -24.23 -23.01
N VAL A 20 14.86 -24.82 -24.03
CA VAL A 20 13.64 -24.25 -24.63
C VAL A 20 12.52 -24.14 -23.59
N ALA A 21 12.31 -25.18 -22.78
CA ALA A 21 11.32 -25.14 -21.70
C ALA A 21 11.62 -24.04 -20.66
N ALA A 22 12.88 -23.87 -20.27
CA ALA A 22 13.30 -22.82 -19.35
C ALA A 22 13.06 -21.42 -19.94
N VAL A 23 13.40 -21.21 -21.21
CA VAL A 23 13.14 -19.94 -21.92
C VAL A 23 11.65 -19.64 -21.97
N LEU A 24 10.82 -20.63 -22.31
CA LEU A 24 9.37 -20.47 -22.33
C LEU A 24 8.81 -20.10 -20.95
N ALA A 25 9.28 -20.77 -19.89
CA ALA A 25 8.87 -20.46 -18.52
C ALA A 25 9.22 -19.02 -18.13
N VAL A 26 10.43 -18.54 -18.46
CA VAL A 26 10.84 -17.16 -18.21
C VAL A 26 9.98 -16.16 -18.99
N LEU A 27 9.71 -16.43 -20.28
CA LEU A 27 8.86 -15.56 -21.11
C LEU A 27 7.45 -15.44 -20.54
N VAL A 28 6.86 -16.55 -20.07
CA VAL A 28 5.56 -16.53 -19.40
C VAL A 28 5.60 -15.66 -18.13
N GLY A 29 6.65 -15.79 -17.32
CA GLY A 29 6.84 -14.96 -16.13
C GLY A 29 6.94 -13.46 -16.45
N VAL A 30 7.76 -13.09 -17.44
CA VAL A 30 7.94 -11.70 -17.89
C VAL A 30 6.62 -11.10 -18.39
N VAL A 31 5.85 -11.84 -19.19
CA VAL A 31 4.54 -11.40 -19.68
C VAL A 31 3.56 -11.23 -18.51
N GLY A 32 3.54 -12.17 -17.56
CA GLY A 32 2.69 -12.09 -16.38
C GLY A 32 2.97 -10.85 -15.53
N ILE A 33 4.25 -10.56 -15.26
CA ILE A 33 4.66 -9.37 -14.50
C ILE A 33 4.30 -8.08 -15.27
N GLY A 34 4.51 -8.05 -16.59
CA GLY A 34 4.16 -6.90 -17.43
C GLY A 34 2.66 -6.56 -17.41
N LEU A 35 1.79 -7.57 -17.40
CA LEU A 35 0.33 -7.37 -17.29
C LEU A 35 -0.04 -6.70 -15.96
N VAL A 36 0.54 -7.15 -14.85
CA VAL A 36 0.32 -6.52 -13.53
C VAL A 36 0.92 -5.11 -13.48
N GLY A 37 2.12 -4.91 -14.02
CA GLY A 37 2.83 -3.63 -14.00
C GLY A 37 2.17 -2.53 -14.84
N SER A 38 1.57 -2.89 -15.98
CA SER A 38 0.91 -1.93 -16.89
C SER A 38 -0.28 -1.20 -16.24
N GLY A 39 -0.96 -1.86 -15.29
CA GLY A 39 -2.04 -1.28 -14.50
C GLY A 39 -1.58 -0.28 -13.44
N LEU A 40 -0.33 -0.42 -12.94
CA LEU A 40 0.25 0.46 -11.92
C LEU A 40 0.97 1.66 -12.56
N VAL A 41 1.73 1.43 -13.62
CA VAL A 41 2.53 2.47 -14.31
C VAL A 41 1.65 3.53 -14.98
N SER A 42 0.49 3.16 -15.52
CA SER A 42 -0.43 4.13 -16.14
C SER A 42 -1.05 5.13 -15.16
N ARG A 43 -1.00 4.88 -13.84
CA ARG A 43 -1.50 5.83 -12.83
C ARG A 43 -0.44 6.72 -12.19
N GLN A 44 0.86 6.48 -12.43
CA GLN A 44 1.93 7.10 -11.65
C GLN A 44 3.04 7.77 -12.50
N GLY A 45 2.88 7.81 -13.82
CA GLY A 45 3.99 8.08 -14.75
C GLY A 45 4.07 9.48 -15.38
N ALA A 46 3.34 10.48 -14.91
CA ALA A 46 3.61 11.86 -15.34
C ALA A 46 4.45 12.56 -14.25
N PRO A 47 5.76 12.74 -14.43
CA PRO A 47 6.50 13.66 -13.57
C PRO A 47 5.86 15.04 -13.69
N ILE A 48 5.47 15.64 -12.56
CA ILE A 48 5.01 17.03 -12.54
C ILE A 48 6.18 17.90 -13.01
N SER A 49 5.94 18.71 -14.05
CA SER A 49 6.96 19.61 -14.61
C SER A 49 7.28 20.73 -13.63
N GLU A 50 8.53 21.19 -13.64
CA GLU A 50 9.03 22.24 -12.73
C GLU A 50 8.15 23.50 -12.76
N ASP A 51 7.61 23.86 -13.94
CA ASP A 51 6.69 24.99 -14.13
C ASP A 51 5.35 24.86 -13.36
N GLU A 52 4.94 23.65 -13.02
CA GLU A 52 3.70 23.38 -12.28
C GLU A 52 3.95 23.35 -10.76
N VAL A 53 5.18 23.00 -10.35
CA VAL A 53 5.66 23.17 -8.97
C VAL A 53 5.85 24.65 -8.64
N GLU A 54 6.43 25.44 -9.53
CA GLU A 54 6.62 26.88 -9.32
C GLU A 54 5.29 27.62 -9.20
N ARG A 55 4.28 27.28 -10.02
CA ARG A 55 2.92 27.84 -9.85
C ARG A 55 2.26 27.44 -8.53
N ALA A 56 2.50 26.20 -8.06
CA ALA A 56 2.00 25.76 -6.77
C ALA A 56 2.73 26.45 -5.60
N LEU A 57 4.02 26.74 -5.76
CA LEU A 57 4.84 27.46 -4.78
C LEU A 57 4.52 28.97 -4.74
N ASP A 58 4.31 29.61 -5.88
CA ASP A 58 3.87 31.01 -5.97
C ASP A 58 2.46 31.19 -5.39
N GLY A 59 1.59 30.18 -5.53
CA GLY A 59 0.27 30.15 -4.87
C GLY A 59 0.33 30.02 -3.34
N LEU A 60 1.45 29.54 -2.79
CA LEU A 60 1.71 29.43 -1.35
C LEU A 60 2.49 30.64 -0.79
N GLY A 61 3.02 31.51 -1.66
CA GLY A 61 3.87 32.66 -1.31
C GLY A 61 3.19 33.78 -0.52
N ASP A 62 1.86 33.76 -0.37
CA ASP A 62 1.10 34.75 0.42
C ASP A 62 0.67 34.27 1.82
N ALA A 63 0.99 33.03 2.21
CA ALA A 63 0.68 32.52 3.55
C ALA A 63 1.80 32.85 4.55
N SER A 64 1.83 34.11 5.01
CA SER A 64 2.63 34.52 6.17
C SER A 64 2.23 33.71 7.43
N PRO A 65 3.17 33.35 8.33
CA PRO A 65 2.91 32.41 9.42
C PRO A 65 2.12 33.08 10.55
N SER A 66 0.84 32.73 10.67
CA SER A 66 0.03 33.10 11.84
C SER A 66 0.19 32.06 12.95
N THR A 67 0.88 32.48 14.01
CA THR A 67 0.78 31.91 15.36
C THR A 67 -0.69 31.65 15.74
N SER A 68 -0.96 30.44 16.25
CA SER A 68 -2.25 29.88 16.72
C SER A 68 -3.16 30.88 17.46
N PRO A 69 -4.48 30.89 17.19
CA PRO A 69 -5.41 30.17 18.09
C PRO A 69 -6.74 29.63 17.45
N GLU A 70 -7.33 28.65 18.15
CA GLU A 70 -8.78 28.32 18.25
C GLU A 70 -9.51 27.61 17.07
N PRO A 71 -10.42 26.64 17.33
CA PRO A 71 -11.04 25.82 16.29
C PRO A 71 -12.22 26.55 15.65
N SER A 72 -12.03 27.06 14.44
CA SER A 72 -13.09 27.71 13.69
C SER A 72 -13.71 26.78 12.65
N LYS A 73 -15.01 26.56 12.88
CA LYS A 73 -16.03 25.92 12.05
C LYS A 73 -16.00 26.46 10.61
N GLY A 74 -15.77 25.59 9.62
CA GLY A 74 -15.85 25.90 8.19
C GLY A 74 -16.72 24.88 7.45
N GLU A 75 -17.74 25.39 6.75
CA GLU A 75 -18.85 24.73 6.03
C GLU A 75 -18.41 23.63 5.01
N PRO A 76 -19.24 22.62 4.69
CA PRO A 76 -18.84 21.41 3.98
C PRO A 76 -18.83 21.61 2.46
N SER A 77 -17.81 21.03 1.81
CA SER A 77 -17.81 20.88 0.35
C SER A 77 -18.93 19.93 -0.08
N LYS A 78 -19.84 20.45 -0.89
CA LYS A 78 -21.03 19.76 -1.42
C LYS A 78 -20.62 18.76 -2.50
N GLY A 79 -20.27 17.55 -2.08
CA GLY A 79 -20.27 16.33 -2.89
C GLY A 79 -21.53 15.52 -2.61
N GLU A 80 -22.24 15.12 -3.66
CA GLU A 80 -23.52 14.39 -3.62
C GLU A 80 -23.45 13.12 -2.74
N PRO A 81 -24.41 12.89 -1.81
CA PRO A 81 -24.39 11.71 -0.94
C PRO A 81 -24.95 10.51 -1.71
N SER A 82 -24.08 9.78 -2.41
CA SER A 82 -24.45 8.50 -3.01
C SER A 82 -24.13 7.36 -2.03
N ALA A 83 -25.20 6.81 -1.44
CA ALA A 83 -25.30 5.60 -0.62
C ALA A 83 -24.52 5.61 0.70
N THR A 84 -25.25 5.51 1.82
CA THR A 84 -24.84 5.10 3.19
C THR A 84 -23.36 4.71 3.32
N ALA A 85 -22.47 5.70 3.31
CA ALA A 85 -21.06 5.48 3.56
C ALA A 85 -20.88 5.55 5.07
N ALA A 86 -20.59 4.41 5.69
CA ALA A 86 -20.11 4.37 7.06
C ALA A 86 -18.93 5.37 7.16
N ARG A 87 -19.10 6.39 8.01
CA ARG A 87 -18.15 7.49 8.11
C ARG A 87 -16.91 6.99 8.85
N GLY A 88 -15.93 6.53 8.08
CA GLY A 88 -14.62 6.11 8.60
C GLY A 88 -14.02 7.18 9.52
N ARG A 89 -13.48 6.74 10.65
CA ARG A 89 -12.90 7.53 11.72
C ARG A 89 -11.41 7.23 11.80
N SER A 90 -10.60 8.27 11.95
CA SER A 90 -9.14 8.13 12.09
C SER A 90 -8.72 8.04 13.55
N PHE A 91 -7.70 7.22 13.79
CA PHE A 91 -7.11 6.95 15.09
C PHE A 91 -5.58 6.99 14.96
N PRO A 92 -4.89 7.94 15.60
CA PRO A 92 -3.44 7.94 15.64
C PRO A 92 -2.92 6.88 16.62
N THR A 93 -1.89 6.16 16.21
CA THR A 93 -1.13 5.20 17.03
C THR A 93 0.36 5.51 16.90
N ARG A 94 1.22 4.86 17.69
CA ARG A 94 2.67 4.96 17.51
C ARG A 94 3.12 4.40 16.15
N GLY A 95 2.49 3.32 15.69
CA GLY A 95 2.82 2.63 14.45
C GLY A 95 2.33 3.34 13.19
N GLY A 96 1.40 4.28 13.31
CA GLY A 96 0.76 4.94 12.18
C GLY A 96 -0.63 5.47 12.47
N THR A 97 -1.39 5.79 11.43
CA THR A 97 -2.82 6.14 11.54
C THR A 97 -3.66 4.97 11.05
N VAL A 98 -4.72 4.66 11.79
CA VAL A 98 -5.73 3.66 11.42
C VAL A 98 -7.05 4.37 11.13
N VAL A 99 -7.69 4.05 10.03
CA VAL A 99 -9.03 4.51 9.69
C VAL A 99 -9.97 3.32 9.77
N ALA A 100 -10.99 3.40 10.61
CA ALA A 100 -11.96 2.33 10.82
C ALA A 100 -13.38 2.90 10.86
N ASP A 101 -14.37 2.12 10.44
CA ASP A 101 -15.77 2.31 10.81
C ASP A 101 -16.17 1.22 11.83
N CYS A 102 -17.46 1.15 12.16
CA CYS A 102 -17.95 0.18 13.13
C CYS A 102 -18.04 -1.25 12.61
N GLU A 103 -17.88 -1.46 11.31
CA GLU A 103 -17.89 -2.78 10.67
C GLU A 103 -16.47 -3.29 10.46
N ARG A 104 -15.52 -2.41 10.12
CA ARG A 104 -14.13 -2.80 9.84
C ARG A 104 -13.09 -1.67 9.86
N ILE A 105 -11.83 -2.07 9.85
CA ILE A 105 -10.67 -1.26 9.51
C ILE A 105 -10.67 -1.02 8.00
N ILE A 106 -10.79 0.24 7.61
CA ILE A 106 -10.86 0.68 6.21
C ILE A 106 -9.45 0.84 5.64
N SER A 107 -8.51 1.37 6.42
CA SER A 107 -7.15 1.65 5.96
C SER A 107 -6.17 1.81 7.11
N MET A 108 -4.90 1.42 6.88
CA MET A 108 -3.78 1.65 7.78
C MET A 108 -2.66 2.39 7.03
N SER A 109 -2.13 3.45 7.63
CA SER A 109 -1.03 4.25 7.08
C SER A 109 0.12 4.28 8.06
N PRO A 110 1.27 3.65 7.74
CA PRO A 110 2.36 3.50 8.70
C PRO A 110 3.07 4.82 8.99
N ALA A 111 3.52 4.97 10.23
CA ALA A 111 4.43 6.03 10.64
C ALA A 111 5.84 5.76 10.08
N GLN A 112 6.64 6.82 10.01
CA GLN A 112 8.03 6.72 9.59
C GLN A 112 8.83 5.75 10.47
N GLY A 113 9.49 4.78 9.83
CA GLY A 113 10.23 3.70 10.50
C GLY A 113 9.39 2.48 10.86
N PHE A 114 8.08 2.49 10.56
CA PHE A 114 7.16 1.37 10.68
C PHE A 114 6.66 0.93 9.30
N ALA A 115 6.17 -0.30 9.23
CA ALA A 115 5.44 -0.84 8.09
C ALA A 115 4.17 -1.54 8.59
N VAL A 116 3.12 -1.56 7.77
CA VAL A 116 1.97 -2.44 8.01
C VAL A 116 2.46 -3.87 7.80
N HIS A 117 2.37 -4.69 8.84
CA HIS A 117 2.74 -6.10 8.77
C HIS A 117 1.53 -6.96 8.39
N ASP A 118 0.39 -6.67 9.00
CA ASP A 118 -0.88 -7.36 8.74
C ASP A 118 -2.06 -6.38 8.83
N GLN A 119 -3.14 -6.68 8.09
CA GLN A 119 -4.38 -5.92 8.11
C GLN A 119 -5.55 -6.81 7.70
N ASP A 120 -6.47 -7.02 8.64
CA ASP A 120 -7.76 -7.67 8.45
C ASP A 120 -8.92 -6.68 8.69
N ASP A 121 -10.16 -7.17 8.65
CA ASP A 121 -11.34 -6.35 8.85
C ASP A 121 -11.43 -5.82 10.29
N ASP A 122 -11.04 -6.58 11.31
CA ASP A 122 -11.14 -6.16 12.72
C ASP A 122 -9.80 -5.97 13.42
N ASP A 123 -8.68 -6.40 12.84
CA ASP A 123 -7.35 -6.26 13.44
C ASP A 123 -6.27 -5.80 12.45
N GLY A 124 -5.15 -5.36 12.99
CA GLY A 124 -3.96 -5.04 12.20
C GLY A 124 -2.72 -4.79 13.03
N GLU A 125 -1.56 -4.97 12.40
CA GLU A 125 -0.25 -4.85 13.05
C GLU A 125 0.64 -3.85 12.30
N PHE A 126 1.25 -2.92 13.04
CA PHE A 126 2.44 -2.20 12.59
C PHE A 126 3.70 -2.79 13.21
N ARG A 127 4.73 -2.98 12.39
CA ARG A 127 6.05 -3.45 12.82
C ARG A 127 7.14 -2.45 12.49
N GLN A 128 8.05 -2.24 13.43
CA GLN A 128 9.21 -1.38 13.20
C GLN A 128 10.18 -2.03 12.19
N VAL A 129 10.64 -1.28 11.20
CA VAL A 129 11.46 -1.82 10.09
C VAL A 129 12.87 -2.20 10.55
N ARG A 130 13.42 -1.47 11.53
CA ARG A 130 14.78 -1.67 12.07
C ARG A 130 14.79 -1.97 13.56
N GLY A 131 13.70 -2.52 14.10
CA GLY A 131 13.58 -2.81 15.53
C GLY A 131 12.54 -3.89 15.81
N GLU A 132 12.28 -4.11 17.10
CA GLU A 132 11.44 -5.21 17.59
C GLU A 132 10.08 -4.73 18.11
N VAL A 133 9.80 -3.42 17.97
CA VAL A 133 8.54 -2.83 18.41
C VAL A 133 7.41 -3.24 17.48
N LYS A 134 6.35 -3.76 18.07
CA LYS A 134 5.08 -4.08 17.43
C LYS A 134 3.96 -3.25 18.04
N VAL A 135 3.05 -2.80 17.19
CA VAL A 135 1.84 -2.09 17.59
C VAL A 135 0.66 -2.83 16.98
N GLU A 136 -0.09 -3.50 17.84
CA GLU A 136 -1.30 -4.23 17.47
C GLU A 136 -2.51 -3.33 17.68
N VAL A 137 -3.46 -3.41 16.75
CA VAL A 137 -4.68 -2.62 16.74
C VAL A 137 -5.86 -3.57 16.55
N GLU A 138 -6.85 -3.48 17.43
CA GLU A 138 -8.03 -4.34 17.41
C GLU A 138 -9.32 -3.51 17.51
N LEU A 139 -10.29 -3.78 16.66
CA LEU A 139 -11.62 -3.16 16.64
C LEU A 139 -12.52 -3.85 17.68
N THR A 140 -12.44 -3.37 18.91
CA THR A 140 -13.21 -3.90 20.05
C THR A 140 -14.72 -3.68 20.00
N GLY A 141 -15.20 -2.76 19.14
CA GLY A 141 -16.64 -2.53 18.97
C GLY A 141 -17.02 -1.13 18.52
N CYS A 142 -18.28 -0.78 18.73
CA CYS A 142 -18.87 0.48 18.28
C CYS A 142 -19.77 1.08 19.37
N ASP A 143 -19.45 2.30 19.81
CA ASP A 143 -20.24 3.07 20.76
C ASP A 143 -20.93 4.23 20.05
N GLN A 144 -22.27 4.22 19.99
CA GLN A 144 -23.07 5.29 19.38
C GLN A 144 -22.63 5.68 17.94
N GLY A 145 -22.23 4.70 17.14
CA GLY A 145 -21.71 4.93 15.78
C GLY A 145 -20.26 5.41 15.72
N THR A 146 -19.54 5.38 16.84
CA THR A 146 -18.10 5.61 16.92
C THR A 146 -17.37 4.28 17.13
N PRO A 147 -16.49 3.86 16.21
CA PRO A 147 -15.67 2.68 16.41
C PRO A 147 -14.69 2.85 17.56
N ARG A 148 -14.36 1.74 18.21
CA ARG A 148 -13.46 1.64 19.36
C ARG A 148 -12.29 0.74 19.01
N LEU A 149 -11.09 1.29 19.04
CA LEU A 149 -9.86 0.54 18.86
C LEU A 149 -9.18 0.33 20.22
N ALA A 150 -8.77 -0.92 20.49
CA ALA A 150 -7.72 -1.21 21.45
C ALA A 150 -6.38 -1.17 20.73
N VAL A 151 -5.37 -0.62 21.40
CA VAL A 151 -4.01 -0.54 20.86
C VAL A 151 -3.07 -1.09 21.92
N SER A 152 -2.29 -2.09 21.54
CA SER A 152 -1.30 -2.75 22.40
C SER A 152 0.09 -2.57 21.80
N GLU A 153 1.06 -2.29 22.65
CA GLU A 153 2.45 -2.12 22.23
C GLU A 153 3.31 -3.19 22.89
N GLU A 154 4.00 -3.97 22.07
CA GLU A 154 4.98 -4.95 22.53
C GLU A 154 6.38 -4.51 22.08
N ALA A 155 7.33 -4.54 23.01
CA ALA A 155 8.75 -4.38 22.72
C ALA A 155 9.45 -5.69 23.09
N GLY A 156 10.15 -6.27 22.12
CA GLY A 156 11.03 -7.44 22.32
C GLY A 156 12.20 -7.15 23.25
#